data_AF-A0A060C373-F1
#
_entry.id   AF-A0A060C373-F1
#
_cell.length_a   1.000
_cell.length_b   1.000
_cell.length_c   1.000
_cell.angle_alpha   90.00
_cell.angle_beta   90.00
_cell.angle_gamma   90.00
#
_symmetry.space_group_name_H-M   'P 1'
#
loop_
_entity.id
_entity.type
_entity.pdbx_description
1 polymer ?
#
loop_
_entity_poly.entity_id
_entity_poly.type
_entity_poly.pdbx_seq_one_letter_code
_entity_poly.pdbx_strand_id
1 'polypeptide(L)'
;PWRSRFFSEWYYRIMNAFSEVNYPPGGADLFFIDREVIDLINTRIHPINTASIAEVLRLGFEPYFYGYERPLGLNQNKSRWTFRKKLRLAKDTFFSSSTMPIQLISRLGLVTFGMSIMLMVFYFYIAVFGNHQFWNIKVPGWISIILCLMFLAG
;
A
#
# COMPACT_ATOMS: atom_id res chain seq x y z
N PRO A 1 4.68 -17.47 -22.44
CA PRO A 1 3.22 -17.22 -22.58
C PRO A 1 2.43 -17.46 -21.27
N TRP A 2 2.52 -18.66 -20.66
CA TRP A 2 1.71 -19.00 -19.48
C TRP A 2 2.11 -18.24 -18.21
N ARG A 3 3.40 -18.18 -17.87
CA ARG A 3 3.91 -17.44 -16.70
C ARG A 3 3.50 -15.96 -16.72
N SER A 4 3.64 -15.29 -17.87
CA SER A 4 3.27 -13.88 -18.01
C SER A 4 1.78 -13.63 -17.83
N ARG A 5 0.92 -14.58 -18.24
CA ARG A 5 -0.53 -14.48 -18.09
C ARG A 5 -0.92 -14.64 -16.62
N PHE A 6 -0.35 -15.64 -15.94
CA PHE A 6 -0.53 -15.85 -14.50
C PHE A 6 -0.11 -14.64 -13.66
N PHE A 7 1.07 -14.07 -13.92
CA PHE A 7 1.53 -12.85 -13.23
C PHE A 7 0.62 -11.65 -13.44
N SER A 8 0.02 -11.53 -14.63
CA SER A 8 -0.89 -10.42 -14.95
C SER A 8 -2.25 -10.60 -14.24
N GLU A 9 -2.80 -11.81 -14.25
CA GLU A 9 -4.03 -12.15 -13.52
C GLU A 9 -3.87 -11.94 -12.01
N TRP A 10 -2.74 -12.37 -11.45
CA TRP A 10 -2.41 -12.12 -10.04
C TRP A 10 -2.27 -10.63 -9.72
N TYR A 11 -1.61 -9.87 -10.60
CA TYR A 11 -1.47 -8.43 -10.45
C TYR A 11 -2.83 -7.73 -10.37
N TYR A 12 -3.74 -8.00 -11.32
CA TYR A 12 -5.06 -7.36 -11.32
C TYR A 12 -5.93 -7.83 -10.15
N ARG A 13 -5.80 -9.08 -9.71
CA ARG A 13 -6.48 -9.55 -8.49
C ARG A 13 -6.01 -8.81 -7.23
N ILE A 14 -4.71 -8.65 -7.06
CA ILE A 14 -4.14 -7.88 -5.95
C ILE A 14 -4.62 -6.42 -6.07
N MET A 15 -4.55 -5.84 -7.25
CA MET A 15 -4.96 -4.46 -7.46
C MET A 15 -6.43 -4.23 -7.09
N ASN A 16 -7.35 -5.10 -7.52
CA ASN A 16 -8.77 -5.01 -7.17
C ASN A 16 -9.05 -5.24 -5.67
N ALA A 17 -8.17 -5.96 -4.97
CA ALA A 17 -8.33 -6.19 -3.53
C ALA A 17 -7.81 -5.02 -2.68
N PHE A 18 -6.79 -4.30 -3.15
CA PHE A 18 -6.08 -3.29 -2.35
C PHE A 18 -6.26 -1.85 -2.84
N SER A 19 -6.72 -1.65 -4.07
CA SER A 19 -6.98 -0.32 -4.62
C SER A 19 -8.48 -0.04 -4.60
N GLU A 20 -8.84 1.24 -4.52
CA GLU A 20 -10.22 1.71 -4.63
C GLU A 20 -10.80 1.54 -6.06
N VAL A 21 -9.97 1.10 -7.01
CA VAL A 21 -10.27 1.04 -8.43
C VAL A 21 -10.49 -0.41 -8.87
N ASN A 22 -11.60 -0.66 -9.56
CA ASN A 22 -11.94 -1.99 -10.09
C ASN A 22 -11.49 -2.13 -11.54
N TYR A 23 -10.49 -2.97 -11.77
CA TYR A 23 -10.03 -3.33 -13.11
C TYR A 23 -10.80 -4.53 -13.70
N PRO A 24 -11.05 -4.54 -15.03
CA PRO A 24 -11.60 -5.71 -15.71
C PRO A 24 -10.60 -6.87 -15.74
N PRO A 25 -11.06 -8.12 -15.92
CA PRO A 25 -10.20 -9.30 -16.00
C PRO A 25 -9.22 -9.18 -17.18
N GLY A 26 -7.92 -9.22 -16.89
CA GLY A 26 -6.86 -9.03 -17.89
C GLY A 26 -6.41 -7.58 -18.08
N GLY A 27 -7.08 -6.64 -17.42
CA GLY A 27 -6.79 -5.21 -17.46
C GLY A 27 -7.28 -4.51 -18.73
N ALA A 28 -6.97 -3.22 -18.81
CA ALA A 28 -7.20 -2.40 -19.99
C ALA A 28 -5.86 -1.81 -20.45
N ASP A 29 -5.65 -1.72 -21.76
CA ASP A 29 -4.45 -1.08 -22.35
C ASP A 29 -4.79 0.25 -23.03
N LEU A 30 -6.05 0.39 -23.46
CA LEU A 30 -6.58 1.49 -24.23
C LEU A 30 -7.94 1.86 -23.65
N PHE A 31 -8.28 3.13 -23.70
CA PHE A 31 -9.58 3.64 -23.29
C PHE A 31 -9.92 4.84 -24.17
N PHE A 32 -11.23 5.04 -24.37
CA PHE A 32 -11.78 6.25 -24.96
C PHE A 32 -12.49 7.01 -23.84
N ILE A 33 -12.31 8.32 -23.81
CA ILE A 33 -12.95 9.20 -22.83
C ILE A 33 -13.45 10.46 -23.54
N ASP A 34 -14.58 10.96 -23.08
CA ASP A 34 -15.13 12.22 -23.56
C ASP A 34 -14.29 13.41 -23.08
N ARG A 35 -14.46 14.53 -23.77
CA ARG A 35 -13.69 15.75 -23.51
C ARG A 35 -13.85 16.27 -22.08
N GLU A 36 -15.05 16.12 -21.51
CA GLU A 36 -15.34 16.52 -20.14
C GLU A 36 -14.48 15.75 -19.12
N VAL A 37 -14.26 14.46 -19.35
CA VAL A 37 -13.42 13.60 -18.51
C VAL A 37 -11.95 13.99 -18.65
N ILE A 38 -11.51 14.35 -19.86
CA ILE A 38 -10.15 14.84 -20.11
C ILE A 38 -9.88 16.11 -19.31
N ASP A 39 -10.81 17.08 -19.34
CA ASP A 39 -10.66 18.34 -18.63
C ASP A 39 -10.65 18.15 -17.11
N LEU A 40 -11.46 17.22 -16.59
CA LEU A 40 -11.44 16.83 -15.18
C LEU A 40 -10.10 16.23 -14.76
N ILE A 41 -9.54 15.31 -15.55
CA ILE A 41 -8.24 14.70 -15.27
C ILE A 41 -7.15 15.77 -15.24
N ASN A 42 -7.12 16.65 -16.24
CA ASN A 42 -6.08 17.68 -16.35
C ASN A 42 -6.13 18.72 -15.22
N THR A 43 -7.31 18.97 -14.64
CA THR A 43 -7.47 19.95 -13.56
C THR A 43 -7.32 19.35 -12.16
N ARG A 44 -7.72 18.09 -11.97
CA ARG A 44 -7.79 17.45 -10.65
C ARG A 44 -6.61 16.53 -10.34
N ILE A 45 -5.92 16.03 -11.36
CA ILE A 45 -4.96 14.95 -11.21
C ILE A 45 -3.55 15.45 -11.51
N HIS A 46 -2.62 15.15 -10.61
CA HIS A 46 -1.22 15.55 -10.79
C HIS A 46 -0.55 14.67 -11.86
N PRO A 47 0.19 15.23 -12.83
CA PRO A 47 0.69 14.46 -13.99
C PRO A 47 1.86 13.50 -13.68
N ILE A 48 2.36 13.45 -12.45
CA ILE A 48 3.60 12.73 -12.12
C ILE A 48 3.29 11.28 -11.73
N ASN A 49 4.00 10.33 -12.35
CA ASN A 49 3.97 8.89 -12.04
C ASN A 49 2.56 8.28 -11.92
N THR A 50 1.63 8.83 -12.68
CA THR A 50 0.21 8.48 -12.58
C THR A 50 -0.15 7.45 -13.65
N ALA A 51 -0.87 6.41 -13.23
CA ALA A 51 -1.43 5.44 -14.14
C ALA A 51 -2.78 5.97 -14.66
N SER A 52 -2.80 6.49 -15.89
CA SER A 52 -3.99 7.12 -16.48
C SER A 52 -5.25 6.27 -16.42
N ILE A 53 -5.13 4.97 -16.66
CA ILE A 53 -6.25 4.01 -16.60
C ILE A 53 -6.80 3.88 -15.17
N ALA A 54 -5.92 3.87 -14.17
CA ALA A 54 -6.32 3.81 -12.76
C ALA A 54 -7.17 5.02 -12.41
N GLU A 55 -6.71 6.21 -12.82
CA GLU A 55 -7.36 7.47 -12.51
C GLU A 55 -8.68 7.66 -13.22
N VAL A 56 -8.78 7.27 -14.50
CA VAL A 56 -10.06 7.31 -15.24
C VAL A 56 -11.10 6.45 -14.53
N LEU A 57 -10.72 5.23 -14.12
CA LEU A 57 -11.61 4.33 -13.40
C LEU A 57 -11.93 4.83 -11.98
N ARG A 58 -11.02 5.60 -11.36
CA ARG A 58 -11.22 6.21 -10.03
C ARG A 58 -12.29 7.30 -10.03
N LEU A 59 -12.52 7.96 -11.16
CA LEU A 59 -13.56 8.99 -11.30
C LEU A 59 -14.97 8.43 -11.11
N GLY A 60 -15.17 7.11 -11.19
CA GLY A 60 -16.44 6.46 -10.86
C GLY A 60 -17.52 6.59 -11.94
N PHE A 61 -17.16 6.99 -13.16
CA PHE A 61 -18.04 6.88 -14.33
C PHE A 61 -18.40 5.41 -14.60
N GLU A 62 -19.41 5.17 -15.43
CA GLU A 62 -19.83 3.81 -15.84
C GLU A 62 -19.08 3.40 -17.12
N PRO A 63 -17.96 2.64 -17.03
CA PRO A 63 -17.21 2.24 -18.21
C PRO A 63 -17.89 1.09 -18.96
N TYR A 64 -17.86 1.17 -20.29
CA TYR A 64 -18.17 0.03 -21.14
C TYR A 64 -16.88 -0.73 -21.52
N PHE A 65 -16.81 -2.01 -21.15
CA PHE A 65 -15.64 -2.85 -21.44
C PHE A 65 -15.82 -3.60 -22.75
N TYR A 66 -15.06 -3.21 -23.78
CA TYR A 66 -15.00 -3.94 -25.04
C TYR A 66 -13.78 -4.86 -25.08
N GLY A 67 -14.05 -6.18 -25.07
CA GLY A 67 -13.01 -7.18 -25.22
C GLY A 67 -12.47 -7.21 -26.65
N TYR A 68 -11.15 -7.13 -26.82
CA TYR A 68 -10.50 -7.32 -28.10
C TYR A 68 -9.34 -8.31 -27.99
N GLU A 69 -9.10 -9.06 -29.06
CA GLU A 69 -7.91 -9.90 -29.13
C GLU A 69 -6.70 -9.03 -29.42
N ARG A 70 -5.74 -9.03 -28.48
CA ARG A 70 -4.51 -8.26 -28.61
C ARG A 70 -3.72 -8.80 -29.82
N PRO A 71 -3.48 -7.97 -30.86
CA PRO A 71 -2.76 -8.44 -32.03
C PRO A 71 -1.31 -8.78 -31.67
N LEU A 72 -0.77 -9.78 -32.35
CA LEU A 72 0.66 -10.09 -32.29
C LEU A 72 1.44 -8.88 -32.84
N GLY A 73 2.09 -8.12 -31.96
CA GLY A 73 2.88 -6.97 -32.38
C GLY A 73 4.04 -7.37 -33.28
N LEU A 74 4.50 -6.42 -34.12
CA LEU A 74 5.60 -6.56 -35.10
C LEU A 74 6.93 -7.13 -34.52
N ASN A 75 7.08 -7.19 -33.19
CA ASN A 75 8.32 -7.55 -32.49
C ASN A 75 8.55 -9.06 -32.27
N GLN A 76 8.08 -9.95 -33.16
CA GLN A 76 8.39 -11.39 -33.13
C GLN A 76 8.22 -12.04 -31.73
N ASN A 77 7.10 -11.78 -31.04
CA ASN A 77 6.84 -12.29 -29.68
C ASN A 77 7.79 -11.83 -28.56
N LYS A 78 8.67 -10.85 -28.78
CA LYS A 78 9.47 -10.23 -27.69
C LYS A 78 8.76 -9.01 -27.13
N SER A 79 8.36 -9.11 -25.87
CA SER A 79 7.78 -8.01 -25.09
C SER A 79 8.82 -6.90 -24.86
N ARG A 80 8.51 -5.66 -25.30
CA ARG A 80 9.28 -4.44 -24.95
C ARG A 80 9.31 -4.16 -23.43
N TRP A 81 8.36 -4.76 -22.71
CA TRP A 81 8.25 -4.66 -21.26
C TRP A 81 9.11 -5.72 -20.58
N THR A 82 10.21 -5.26 -19.97
CA THR A 82 11.02 -6.07 -19.06
C THR A 82 10.30 -6.23 -17.72
N PHE A 83 10.61 -7.31 -16.98
CA PHE A 83 10.03 -7.56 -15.66
C PHE A 83 10.22 -6.38 -14.69
N ARG A 84 11.40 -5.75 -14.72
CA ARG A 84 11.71 -4.56 -13.90
C ARG A 84 10.77 -3.38 -14.19
N LYS A 85 10.40 -3.15 -15.46
CA LYS A 85 9.46 -2.09 -15.84
C LYS A 85 8.04 -2.40 -15.35
N LYS A 86 7.61 -3.66 -15.46
CA LYS A 86 6.30 -4.10 -14.95
C LYS A 86 6.20 -3.94 -13.44
N LEU A 87 7.24 -4.34 -12.70
CA LEU A 87 7.27 -4.19 -11.25
C LEU A 87 7.29 -2.72 -10.81
N ARG A 88 8.01 -1.85 -11.54
CA ARG A 88 7.98 -0.41 -11.29
C ARG A 88 6.56 0.15 -11.47
N LEU A 89 5.94 -0.13 -12.61
CA LEU A 89 4.56 0.30 -12.89
C LEU A 89 3.59 -0.20 -11.80
N ALA A 90 3.71 -1.46 -11.39
CA ALA A 90 2.89 -2.03 -10.34
C ALA A 90 3.03 -1.28 -9.01
N LYS A 91 4.26 -0.96 -8.59
CA LYS A 91 4.51 -0.19 -7.37
C LYS A 91 3.93 1.21 -7.49
N ASP A 92 4.22 1.93 -8.58
CA ASP A 92 3.77 3.30 -8.77
C ASP A 92 2.22 3.39 -8.77
N THR A 93 1.57 2.43 -9.42
CA THR A 93 0.09 2.33 -9.43
C THR A 93 -0.45 1.98 -8.05
N PHE A 94 0.17 1.03 -7.34
CA PHE A 94 -0.26 0.64 -5.99
C PHE A 94 -0.16 1.78 -4.97
N PHE A 95 0.95 2.52 -4.97
CA PHE A 95 1.16 3.63 -4.03
C PHE A 95 0.32 4.87 -4.35
N SER A 96 0.02 5.15 -5.63
CA SER A 96 -0.87 6.25 -6.02
C SER A 96 -2.36 5.96 -5.77
N SER A 97 -2.75 4.69 -5.88
CA SER A 97 -4.16 4.29 -5.84
C SER A 97 -4.63 3.76 -4.48
N SER A 98 -3.75 3.60 -3.49
CA SER A 98 -4.10 2.95 -2.22
C SER A 98 -3.67 3.75 -0.98
N THR A 99 -4.61 3.88 -0.04
CA THR A 99 -4.37 4.41 1.32
C THR A 99 -3.88 3.33 2.30
N MET A 100 -3.81 2.05 1.86
CA MET A 100 -3.34 0.92 2.66
C MET A 100 -1.96 1.11 3.33
N PRO A 101 -0.93 1.65 2.64
CA PRO A 101 0.40 1.80 3.26
C PRO A 101 0.36 2.72 4.47
N ILE A 102 -0.39 3.82 4.34
CA ILE A 102 -0.54 4.81 5.41
C ILE A 102 -1.32 4.18 6.56
N GLN A 103 -2.44 3.51 6.27
CA GLN A 103 -3.23 2.83 7.30
C GLN A 103 -2.44 1.74 8.02
N LEU A 104 -1.57 1.01 7.32
CA LEU A 104 -0.70 -0.01 7.91
C LEU A 104 0.29 0.63 8.89
N ILE A 105 0.99 1.68 8.47
CA ILE A 105 1.96 2.39 9.33
C ILE A 105 1.25 2.97 10.56
N SER A 106 0.08 3.60 10.37
CA SER A 106 -0.71 4.13 11.49
C SER A 106 -1.17 3.05 12.46
N ARG A 107 -1.64 1.89 11.95
CA ARG A 107 -2.03 0.76 12.82
C ARG A 107 -0.84 0.16 13.54
N LEU A 108 0.31 0.02 12.88
CA LEU A 108 1.54 -0.44 13.51
C LEU A 108 1.98 0.50 14.62
N GLY A 109 1.99 1.82 14.35
CA GLY A 109 2.24 2.85 15.36
C GLY A 109 1.29 2.75 16.56
N LEU A 110 0.01 2.55 16.31
CA LEU A 110 -0.98 2.39 17.38
C LEU A 110 -0.73 1.13 18.22
N VAL A 111 -0.32 0.03 17.59
CA VAL A 111 0.05 -1.21 18.30
C VAL A 111 1.33 -1.02 19.13
N THR A 112 2.36 -0.39 18.56
CA THR A 112 3.62 -0.13 19.30
C THR A 112 3.40 0.81 20.46
N PHE A 113 2.59 1.86 20.27
CA PHE A 113 2.16 2.76 21.33
C PHE A 113 1.42 2.00 22.45
N GLY A 114 0.48 1.12 22.10
CA GLY A 114 -0.23 0.29 23.07
C GLY A 114 0.69 -0.63 23.87
N MET A 115 1.66 -1.27 23.21
CA MET A 115 2.67 -2.10 23.88
C MET A 115 3.56 -1.27 24.82
N SER A 116 3.96 -0.08 24.40
CA SER A 116 4.74 0.85 25.21
C SER A 116 4.03 1.22 26.51
N ILE A 117 2.73 1.55 26.44
CA ILE A 117 1.91 1.83 27.62
C ILE A 117 1.83 0.62 28.56
N MET A 118 1.59 -0.59 28.02
CA MET A 118 1.54 -1.81 28.84
C MET A 118 2.85 -2.06 29.59
N LEU A 119 3.98 -1.93 28.91
CA LEU A 119 5.30 -2.07 29.53
C LEU A 119 5.54 -0.97 30.57
N MET A 120 5.14 0.26 30.29
CA MET A 120 5.25 1.37 31.23
C MET A 120 4.51 1.09 32.54
N VAL A 121 3.26 0.62 32.46
CA VAL A 121 2.47 0.24 33.63
C VAL A 121 3.11 -0.94 34.38
N PHE A 122 3.62 -1.94 33.67
CA PHE A 122 4.30 -3.10 34.28
C PHE A 122 5.56 -2.69 35.06
N TYR A 123 6.43 -1.87 34.47
CA TYR A 123 7.63 -1.37 35.14
C TYR A 123 7.31 -0.43 36.30
N PHE A 124 6.29 0.42 36.17
CA PHE A 124 5.82 1.27 37.26
C PHE A 124 5.29 0.44 38.43
N TYR A 125 4.52 -0.61 38.15
CA TYR A 125 4.03 -1.54 39.17
C TYR A 125 5.18 -2.21 39.94
N ILE A 126 6.21 -2.71 39.23
CA ILE A 126 7.40 -3.28 39.87
C ILE A 126 8.16 -2.24 40.68
N ALA A 127 8.26 -1.00 40.21
CA ALA A 127 8.97 0.05 40.94
C ALA A 127 8.27 0.43 42.26
N VAL A 128 6.92 0.41 42.30
CA VAL A 128 6.13 0.81 43.48
C VAL A 128 5.86 -0.35 44.44
N PHE A 129 5.49 -1.53 43.92
CA PHE A 129 5.09 -2.70 44.71
C PHE A 129 6.18 -3.78 44.80
N GLY A 130 7.26 -3.66 44.02
CA GLY A 130 8.43 -4.52 44.11
C GLY A 130 9.17 -4.29 45.41
N ASN A 131 8.63 -4.89 46.47
CA ASN A 131 9.21 -4.87 47.79
C ASN A 131 10.62 -5.47 47.71
N HIS A 132 11.63 -4.74 48.19
CA HIS A 132 13.05 -5.12 48.14
C HIS A 132 13.31 -6.52 48.76
N GLN A 133 12.35 -7.00 49.56
CA GLN A 133 12.33 -8.25 50.31
C GLN A 133 11.93 -9.51 49.51
N PHE A 134 11.12 -9.40 48.44
CA PHE A 134 10.55 -10.59 47.78
C PHE A 134 11.31 -11.05 46.52
N TRP A 135 11.99 -10.15 45.80
CA TRP A 135 12.66 -10.52 44.53
C TRP A 135 14.15 -10.15 44.43
N ASN A 136 14.72 -9.40 45.38
CA ASN A 136 16.14 -8.99 45.37
C ASN A 136 16.58 -8.29 44.05
N ILE A 137 15.64 -7.68 43.32
CA ILE A 137 15.90 -6.92 42.11
C ILE A 137 16.08 -5.46 42.54
N LYS A 138 17.32 -4.97 42.60
CA LYS A 138 17.58 -3.53 42.71
C LYS A 138 17.04 -2.88 41.45
N VAL A 139 15.93 -2.14 41.56
CA VAL A 139 15.36 -1.33 40.47
C VAL A 139 16.46 -0.40 39.96
N PRO A 140 17.06 -0.67 38.80
CA PRO A 140 18.26 0.05 38.42
C PRO A 140 17.86 1.37 37.74
N GLY A 141 18.63 2.43 37.98
CA GLY A 141 18.27 3.82 37.61
C GLY A 141 18.07 4.08 36.12
N TRP A 142 18.41 3.14 35.23
CA TRP A 142 18.16 3.20 33.79
C TRP A 142 16.70 2.89 33.41
N ILE A 143 15.86 2.44 34.35
CA ILE A 143 14.43 2.20 34.08
C ILE A 143 13.72 3.48 33.64
N SER A 144 14.03 4.64 34.23
CA SER A 144 13.43 5.91 33.82
C SER A 144 13.79 6.30 32.37
N ILE A 145 15.02 5.97 31.95
CA ILE A 145 15.49 6.19 30.57
C ILE A 145 14.77 5.26 29.61
N ILE A 146 14.61 3.98 29.96
CA ILE A 146 13.84 3.02 29.15
C ILE A 146 12.38 3.43 29.02
N LEU A 147 11.74 3.89 30.10
CA LEU A 147 10.36 4.36 30.08
C LEU A 147 10.20 5.57 29.14
N CYS A 148 11.12 6.52 29.22
CA CYS A 148 11.11 7.71 28.35
C CYS A 148 11.33 7.34 26.87
N LEU A 149 12.28 6.45 26.58
CA LEU A 149 12.54 5.97 25.22
C LEU A 149 11.36 5.17 24.66
N MET A 150 10.73 4.31 25.47
CA MET A 150 9.56 3.54 25.06
C MET A 150 8.36 4.46 24.79
N PHE A 151 8.15 5.48 25.62
CA PHE A 151 7.09 6.47 25.39
C PHE A 151 7.31 7.29 24.11
N LEU A 152 8.56 7.69 23.82
CA LEU A 152 8.91 8.45 22.61
C LEU A 152 8.95 7.59 21.33
N ALA A 153 9.23 6.29 21.45
CA ALA A 153 9.30 5.36 20.33
C ALA A 153 7.93 4.78 19.92
N GLY A 154 6.91 4.97 20.77
CA GLY A 154 5.53 4.52 20.56
C GLY A 154 4.76 5.41 19.60
#